data_AF-A0A7I8IX81-F1
#
_entry.id   AF-A0A7I8IX81-F1
#
_cell.length_a   1.000
_cell.length_b   1.000
_cell.length_c   1.000
_cell.angle_alpha   90.00
_cell.angle_beta   90.00
_cell.angle_gamma   90.00
#
_symmetry.space_group_name_H-M   'P 1'
#
loop_
_entity.id
_entity.type
_entity.pdbx_description
1 polymer ?
#
loop_
_entity_poly.entity_id
_entity_poly.type
_entity_poly.pdbx_seq_one_letter_code
_entity_poly.pdbx_strand_id
1 'polypeptide(L)' 'MSEPPFVPRERLKKYQEHFQGIQKHTFLKGRYDKITSGRGIYNMSHGIGKKE' A
#
# COMPACT_ATOMS: atom_id res chain seq x y z
N MET A 1 2.47 -10.83 33.63
CA MET A 1 3.36 -10.69 32.46
C MET A 1 2.48 -10.68 31.22
N SER A 2 2.47 -9.61 30.42
CA SER A 2 1.69 -9.62 29.18
C SER A 2 2.42 -10.46 28.14
N GLU A 3 1.77 -11.47 27.58
CA GLU A 3 2.35 -12.22 26.46
C GLU A 3 2.67 -11.28 25.30
N PRO A 4 3.86 -11.40 24.68
CA PRO A 4 4.14 -10.69 23.45
C PRO A 4 3.22 -11.22 22.32
N PRO A 5 2.82 -10.36 21.38
CA PRO A 5 2.00 -10.79 20.24
C PRO A 5 2.71 -11.87 19.42
N PHE A 6 1.93 -12.70 18.72
CA PHE A 6 2.39 -13.84 17.91
C PHE A 6 3.46 -13.51 16.85
N VAL A 7 3.62 -12.23 16.49
CA VAL A 7 4.57 -11.76 15.50
C VAL A 7 5.40 -10.59 16.05
N PRO A 8 6.74 -10.61 15.87
CA PRO A 8 7.61 -9.48 16.20
C PRO A 8 7.19 -8.18 15.50
N ARG A 9 7.26 -7.05 16.21
CA ARG A 9 6.80 -5.74 15.69
C ARG A 9 7.75 -5.09 14.68
N GLU A 10 8.89 -5.69 14.39
CA GLU A 10 9.91 -5.16 13.46
C GLU A 10 9.34 -4.91 12.06
N ARG A 11 8.51 -5.83 11.55
CA ARG A 11 7.82 -5.66 10.27
C ARG A 11 6.89 -4.45 10.28
N LEU A 12 6.16 -4.24 11.37
CA LEU A 12 5.25 -3.10 11.52
C LEU A 12 6.02 -1.77 11.54
N LYS A 13 7.13 -1.70 12.27
CA LYS A 13 7.99 -0.51 12.30
C LYS A 13 8.52 -0.15 10.91
N LYS A 14 8.99 -1.15 10.14
CA LYS A 14 9.42 -0.94 8.74
C LYS A 14 8.32 -0.38 7.85
N TYR A 15 7.09 -0.90 7.96
CA TYR A 15 5.96 -0.36 7.21
C TYR A 15 5.59 1.06 7.63
N GLN A 16 5.65 1.38 8.93
CA GLN A 16 5.40 2.72 9.43
C GLN A 16 6.38 3.74 8.85
N GLU A 17 7.68 3.48 8.93
CA GLU A 17 8.72 4.33 8.34
C GLU A 17 8.50 4.52 6.83
N HIS A 18 8.23 3.44 6.11
CA HIS A 18 7.96 3.49 4.67
C HIS A 18 6.76 4.37 4.31
N PHE A 19 5.61 4.19 4.96
CA PHE A 19 4.38 4.93 4.64
C PHE A 19 4.38 6.36 5.17
N GLN A 20 5.15 6.66 6.22
CA GLN A 20 5.30 8.01 6.75
C GLN A 20 6.18 8.89 5.85
N GLY A 21 7.19 8.33 5.18
CA GLY A 21 8.03 9.07 4.23
C GLY A 21 7.36 9.43 2.89
N ILE A 22 6.18 8.88 2.60
CA ILE A 22 5.49 9.08 1.32
C ILE A 22 4.56 10.29 1.38
N GLN A 23 4.85 11.31 0.57
CA GLN A 23 4.00 12.50 0.36
C GLN A 23 2.88 12.22 -0.65
N LYS A 24 1.95 11.35 -0.28
CA LYS A 24 0.71 11.08 -1.05
C LYS A 24 -0.48 11.02 -0.09
N HIS A 25 -1.67 11.23 -0.63
CA HIS A 25 -2.91 10.95 0.11
C HIS A 25 -2.97 9.47 0.54
N THR A 26 -3.63 9.23 1.68
CA THR A 26 -3.65 7.94 2.39
C THR A 26 -3.97 6.74 1.49
N PHE A 27 -4.91 6.90 0.56
CA PHE A 27 -5.37 5.86 -0.36
C PHE A 27 -4.50 5.70 -1.63
N LEU A 28 -3.31 6.30 -1.67
CA LEU A 28 -2.37 6.22 -2.80
C LEU A 28 -0.93 5.93 -2.34
N LYS A 29 -0.73 5.60 -1.05
CA LYS A 29 0.61 5.43 -0.48
C LYS A 29 1.23 4.10 -0.91
N GLY A 30 0.44 3.03 -0.89
CA GLY A 30 0.87 1.69 -1.29
C GLY A 30 0.94 1.49 -2.80
N ARG A 31 1.80 0.56 -3.23
CA ARG A 31 1.80 0.09 -4.61
C ARG A 31 0.48 -0.58 -4.98
N TYR A 32 -0.09 -1.34 -4.05
CA TYR A 32 -1.39 -2.00 -4.21
C TYR A 32 -2.53 -0.99 -4.29
N ASP A 33 -2.45 0.13 -3.55
CA ASP A 33 -3.43 1.22 -3.60
C ASP A 33 -3.58 1.81 -5.00
N LYS A 34 -2.51 1.78 -5.82
CA LYS A 34 -2.59 2.20 -7.23
C LYS A 34 -3.56 1.34 -8.04
N ILE A 35 -3.68 0.05 -7.70
CA ILE A 35 -4.54 -0.92 -8.40
C ILE A 35 -5.95 -0.90 -7.80
N THR A 36 -6.05 -0.86 -6.46
CA THR A 36 -7.33 -0.93 -5.74
C THR A 36 -8.06 0.41 -5.69
N SER A 37 -7.37 1.53 -5.90
CA SER A 37 -8.03 2.83 -6.06
C SER A 37 -8.94 2.82 -7.29
N GLY A 38 -10.00 3.64 -7.27
CA GLY A 38 -10.96 3.72 -8.38
C GLY A 38 -10.29 4.01 -9.73
N ARG A 39 -9.17 4.75 -9.73
CA ARG A 39 -8.37 4.98 -10.94
C ARG A 39 -7.65 3.73 -11.44
N GLY A 40 -7.19 2.87 -10.53
CA GLY A 40 -6.61 1.56 -10.89
C GLY A 40 -7.64 0.65 -11.53
N ILE A 41 -8.81 0.50 -10.91
CA ILE A 41 -9.93 -0.29 -11.43
C ILE A 41 -10.38 0.24 -12.80
N TYR A 42 -10.54 1.56 -12.93
CA TYR A 42 -10.90 2.21 -14.18
C TYR A 42 -9.88 1.95 -15.30
N ASN A 43 -8.58 2.12 -15.02
CA ASN A 43 -7.55 1.89 -16.02
C ASN A 43 -7.52 0.43 -16.48
N MET A 44 -7.72 -0.52 -15.56
CA MET A 44 -7.80 -1.95 -15.90
C MET A 44 -9.04 -2.26 -16.75
N SER A 45 -10.21 -1.74 -16.39
CA SER A 45 -11.46 -1.98 -17.14
C SER A 45 -11.44 -1.39 -18.54
N HIS A 46 -10.71 -0.29 -18.75
CA HIS A 46 -10.57 0.39 -20.04
C HIS A 46 -9.31 -0.03 -20.81
N GLY A 47 -8.53 -1.00 -20.32
CA GLY A 47 -7.33 -1.50 -21.01
C GLY A 47 -6.19 -0.48 -21.14
N ILE A 48 -6.19 0.57 -20.32
CA ILE A 48 -5.25 1.69 -20.39
C ILE A 48 -3.92 1.30 -19.73
N GLY A 49 -2.80 1.57 -20.40
CA GLY A 49 -1.45 1.38 -19.84
C GLY A 49 -0.83 0.01 -20.05
N LYS A 50 -1.38 -0.80 -20.97
CA LYS A 50 -0.67 -1.96 -21.51
C LYS A 50 0.55 -1.48 -22.31
N LYS A 51 1.72 -2.06 -22.03
CA LYS A 51 2.88 -1.94 -22.92
C LYS A 51 2.71 -2.98 -24.03
N GLU A 52 2.95 -2.57 -25.28
CA GLU A 52 3.06 -3.47 -26.43
C GLU A 52 4.13 -4.54 -26.20
#